data_AF-A0A6A4GCH0-F1
#
_entry.id   AF-A0A6A4GCH0-F1
#
_cell.length_a   1.000
_cell.length_b   1.000
_cell.length_c   1.000
_cell.angle_alpha   90.00
_cell.angle_beta   90.00
_cell.angle_gamma   90.00
#
_symmetry.space_group_name_H-M   'P 1'
#
loop_
_entity.id
_entity.type
_entity.pdbx_description
1 polymer ?
#
loop_
_entity_poly.entity_id
_entity_poly.type
_entity_poly.pdbx_seq_one_letter_code
_entity_poly.pdbx_strand_id
1 'polypeptide(L)'
;RPGHARRAPIIEEAAKAVNDLLSLLKGESRGKGGGFKDPEINPFVRHRLEGMRAFLKLYTDPKSRTYGRWMDSSIQAAITMDRGVYCARMLRKLARQYITDRELLPLNPYGNWNESLLVDEYLCIDINLHLQQLGEKISPKELQNYLNSPEVMEKHGIERKISIWTARRYMKALGFRFTSPKRGQYADGHERDDVVAFRDKVYIPFWNEISERVQKFTADGEMDPTAPGILRGRRIIVWFHDETIFYAHDRRRKSWRHKDALPKIYPKGDGPSYMIADYCSQDFGLLRSPDGCSARRCIAPGKNRDGYFTAEDIQEQAMAAIDLVTELWPNYEHIFVYDNATNHRKREDTALSARKMPLNPSWNFLVDVPELDANGNKVYKPNGSLSKVKRQMAPGTFADGTPQELYYPSGQFKGMRQILTERGIHAKSTKKSARMKN
;
A
#
# COMPACT_ATOMS: atom_id res chain seq x y z
N ARG A 1 -35.69 -41.05 -39.27
CA ARG A 1 -37.06 -41.61 -39.26
C ARG A 1 -37.85 -41.06 -40.44
N PRO A 2 -38.64 -41.90 -41.13
CA PRO A 2 -39.20 -41.65 -42.45
C PRO A 2 -40.54 -40.89 -42.38
N GLY A 3 -40.88 -40.15 -43.43
CA GLY A 3 -42.25 -39.71 -43.80
C GLY A 3 -42.99 -38.69 -42.91
N HIS A 4 -43.11 -38.94 -41.60
CA HIS A 4 -43.98 -38.16 -40.70
C HIS A 4 -43.49 -36.75 -40.39
N ALA A 5 -42.19 -36.48 -40.50
CA ALA A 5 -41.59 -35.18 -40.15
C ALA A 5 -41.87 -34.04 -41.15
N ARG A 6 -42.55 -34.31 -42.27
CA ARG A 6 -42.93 -33.29 -43.27
C ARG A 6 -44.41 -32.88 -43.19
N ARG A 7 -45.26 -33.64 -42.51
CA ARG A 7 -46.67 -33.28 -42.35
C ARG A 7 -46.81 -32.09 -41.39
N ALA A 8 -47.72 -31.18 -41.71
CA ALA A 8 -48.07 -30.09 -40.82
C ALA A 8 -48.83 -30.66 -39.60
N PRO A 9 -48.61 -30.17 -38.37
CA PRO A 9 -49.38 -30.56 -37.20
C PRO A 9 -50.87 -30.24 -37.35
N ILE A 10 -51.72 -30.95 -36.61
CA ILE A 10 -53.16 -30.68 -36.59
C ILE A 10 -53.39 -29.27 -36.05
N ILE A 11 -54.24 -28.49 -36.73
CA ILE A 11 -54.48 -27.07 -36.41
C ILE A 11 -54.97 -26.91 -34.96
N GLU A 12 -55.82 -27.81 -34.48
CA GLU A 12 -56.35 -27.78 -33.11
C GLU A 12 -55.25 -27.96 -32.04
N GLU A 13 -54.32 -28.90 -32.24
CA GLU A 13 -53.20 -29.12 -31.32
C GLU A 13 -52.22 -27.95 -31.30
N ALA A 14 -51.99 -27.34 -32.47
CA ALA A 14 -51.24 -26.11 -32.60
C ALA A 14 -51.95 -24.92 -31.93
N ALA A 15 -53.28 -24.84 -31.99
CA ALA A 15 -54.05 -23.77 -31.35
C ALA A 15 -54.00 -23.88 -29.82
N LYS A 16 -54.07 -25.11 -29.28
CA LYS A 16 -53.82 -25.37 -27.85
C LYS A 16 -52.42 -24.89 -27.44
N ALA A 17 -51.41 -25.23 -28.25
CA ALA A 17 -50.04 -24.79 -28.03
C ALA A 17 -49.87 -23.26 -27.98
N VAL A 18 -50.61 -22.52 -28.80
CA VAL A 18 -50.60 -21.04 -28.78
C VAL A 18 -51.11 -20.51 -27.46
N ASN A 19 -52.18 -21.09 -26.92
CA ASN A 19 -52.76 -20.68 -25.63
C ASN A 19 -51.83 -20.99 -24.47
N ASP A 20 -51.17 -22.15 -24.49
CA ASP A 20 -50.18 -22.54 -23.48
C ASP A 20 -48.98 -21.57 -23.48
N LEU A 21 -48.42 -21.29 -24.66
CA LEU A 21 -47.32 -20.32 -24.81
C LEU A 21 -47.73 -18.91 -24.39
N LEU A 22 -48.98 -18.52 -24.66
CA LEU A 22 -49.55 -17.25 -24.22
C LEU A 22 -49.61 -17.14 -22.70
N SER A 23 -50.05 -18.20 -22.02
CA SER A 23 -50.11 -18.25 -20.56
C SER A 23 -48.70 -18.20 -19.97
N LEU A 24 -47.77 -18.99 -20.52
CA LEU A 24 -46.37 -19.03 -20.09
C LEU A 24 -45.68 -17.68 -20.24
N LEU A 25 -45.88 -16.98 -21.37
CA LEU A 25 -45.27 -15.68 -21.64
C LEU A 25 -45.90 -14.54 -20.82
N LYS A 26 -47.17 -14.65 -20.43
CA LYS A 26 -47.84 -13.64 -19.58
C LYS A 26 -47.47 -13.77 -18.11
N GLY A 27 -47.22 -14.99 -17.62
CA GLY A 27 -46.97 -15.26 -16.21
C GLY A 27 -48.25 -15.31 -15.37
N GLU A 28 -48.11 -15.42 -14.05
CA GLU A 28 -49.24 -15.53 -13.13
C GLU A 28 -50.06 -14.23 -13.07
N SER A 29 -51.39 -14.35 -13.00
CA SER A 29 -52.27 -13.20 -12.76
C SER A 29 -52.00 -12.57 -11.39
N ARG A 30 -52.06 -11.23 -11.30
CA ARG A 30 -51.99 -10.50 -10.02
C ARG A 30 -53.30 -10.56 -9.22
N GLY A 31 -54.24 -11.43 -9.60
CA GLY A 31 -55.50 -11.65 -8.90
C GLY A 31 -56.49 -10.51 -9.14
N LYS A 32 -56.84 -9.76 -8.08
CA LYS A 32 -57.84 -8.67 -8.13
C LYS A 32 -57.33 -7.37 -8.75
N GLY A 33 -56.01 -7.22 -8.92
CA GLY A 33 -55.42 -6.10 -9.64
C GLY A 33 -55.22 -6.44 -11.12
N GLY A 34 -55.54 -5.53 -12.03
CA GLY A 34 -55.26 -5.73 -13.45
C GLY A 34 -53.76 -5.93 -13.71
N GLY A 35 -53.40 -6.95 -14.48
CA GLY A 35 -52.03 -7.24 -14.90
C GLY A 35 -51.49 -8.60 -14.44
N PHE A 36 -50.31 -8.96 -14.97
CA PHE A 36 -49.63 -10.22 -14.69
C PHE A 36 -48.27 -9.97 -14.02
N LYS A 37 -47.73 -10.97 -13.30
CA LYS A 37 -46.35 -10.97 -12.80
C LYS A 37 -45.41 -11.33 -13.94
N ASP A 38 -44.24 -10.68 -14.01
CA ASP A 38 -43.21 -11.08 -14.97
C ASP A 38 -42.77 -12.53 -14.64
N PRO A 39 -42.83 -13.47 -15.59
CA PRO A 39 -42.45 -14.86 -15.34
C PRO A 39 -40.92 -15.08 -15.24
N GLU A 40 -40.11 -14.02 -15.26
CA GLU A 40 -38.63 -14.06 -15.11
C GLU A 40 -37.92 -14.99 -16.11
N ILE A 41 -38.58 -15.27 -17.25
CA ILE A 41 -38.03 -16.11 -18.30
C ILE A 41 -36.81 -15.44 -18.91
N ASN A 42 -35.69 -16.17 -18.95
CA ASN A 42 -34.46 -15.74 -19.59
C ASN A 42 -34.72 -15.13 -21.00
N PRO A 43 -34.16 -13.96 -21.34
CA PRO A 43 -34.44 -13.27 -22.61
C PRO A 43 -34.24 -14.13 -23.86
N PHE A 44 -33.24 -15.01 -23.87
CA PHE A 44 -32.96 -15.93 -24.98
C PHE A 44 -34.09 -16.95 -25.19
N VAL A 45 -34.67 -17.43 -24.09
CA VAL A 45 -35.78 -18.38 -24.08
C VAL A 45 -37.07 -17.65 -24.44
N ARG A 46 -37.32 -16.48 -23.83
CA ARG A 46 -38.47 -15.61 -24.12
C ARG A 46 -38.59 -15.29 -25.61
N HIS A 47 -37.51 -14.84 -26.25
CA HIS A 47 -37.51 -14.50 -27.67
C HIS A 47 -37.89 -15.69 -28.58
N ARG A 48 -37.52 -16.92 -28.21
CA ARG A 48 -37.91 -18.13 -28.96
C ARG A 48 -39.34 -18.53 -28.73
N LEU A 49 -39.84 -18.42 -27.50
CA LEU A 49 -41.23 -18.70 -27.17
C LEU A 49 -42.17 -17.71 -27.87
N GLU A 50 -41.79 -16.43 -27.93
CA GLU A 50 -42.50 -15.40 -28.70
C GLU A 50 -42.54 -15.72 -30.19
N GLY A 51 -41.39 -16.12 -30.77
CA GLY A 51 -41.31 -16.56 -32.15
C GLY A 51 -42.16 -17.80 -32.44
N MET A 52 -42.16 -18.80 -31.55
CA MET A 52 -42.99 -20.00 -31.65
C MET A 52 -44.48 -19.63 -31.58
N ARG A 53 -44.86 -18.76 -30.65
CA ARG A 53 -46.23 -18.29 -30.50
C ARG A 53 -46.71 -17.54 -31.75
N ALA A 54 -45.92 -16.60 -32.26
CA ALA A 54 -46.24 -15.84 -33.46
C ALA A 54 -46.40 -16.76 -34.68
N PHE A 55 -45.46 -17.70 -34.85
CA PHE A 55 -45.53 -18.72 -35.89
C PHE A 55 -46.81 -19.56 -35.79
N LEU A 56 -47.07 -20.16 -34.63
CA LEU A 56 -48.24 -21.03 -34.46
C LEU A 56 -49.54 -20.25 -34.60
N LYS A 57 -49.59 -18.99 -34.17
CA LYS A 57 -50.75 -18.11 -34.34
C LYS A 57 -51.02 -17.83 -35.83
N LEU A 58 -49.99 -17.54 -36.62
CA LEU A 58 -50.11 -17.37 -38.07
C LEU A 58 -50.57 -18.65 -38.79
N TYR A 59 -50.23 -19.82 -38.26
CA TYR A 59 -50.66 -21.10 -38.80
C TYR A 59 -52.12 -21.46 -38.46
N THR A 60 -52.60 -21.04 -37.28
CA THR A 60 -53.88 -21.50 -36.70
C THR A 60 -55.01 -20.49 -36.81
N ASP A 61 -54.73 -19.21 -37.04
CA ASP A 61 -55.76 -18.18 -37.14
C ASP A 61 -56.37 -18.15 -38.55
N PRO A 62 -57.69 -18.37 -38.73
CA PRO A 62 -58.34 -18.33 -40.04
C PRO A 62 -58.20 -17.00 -40.77
N LYS A 63 -57.95 -15.90 -40.05
CA LYS A 63 -57.72 -14.56 -40.64
C LYS A 63 -56.29 -14.38 -41.17
N SER A 64 -55.39 -15.31 -40.86
CA SER A 64 -54.01 -15.29 -41.34
C SER A 64 -53.95 -15.65 -42.82
N ARG A 65 -53.18 -14.91 -43.61
CA ARG A 65 -52.90 -15.24 -45.02
C ARG A 65 -52.20 -16.58 -45.18
N THR A 66 -51.52 -17.06 -44.14
CA THR A 66 -50.79 -18.33 -44.12
C THR A 66 -51.52 -19.42 -43.31
N TYR A 67 -52.83 -19.25 -43.05
CA TYR A 67 -53.65 -20.23 -42.35
C TYR A 67 -53.50 -21.63 -42.96
N GLY A 68 -53.22 -22.64 -42.13
CA GLY A 68 -52.99 -24.02 -42.56
C GLY A 68 -51.70 -24.24 -43.37
N ARG A 69 -50.89 -23.21 -43.63
CA ARG A 69 -49.63 -23.30 -44.37
C ARG A 69 -48.43 -23.25 -43.41
N TRP A 70 -48.00 -24.42 -42.95
CA TRP A 70 -46.96 -24.57 -41.91
C TRP A 70 -45.60 -23.96 -42.30
N MET A 71 -45.17 -24.13 -43.56
CA MET A 71 -43.91 -23.55 -44.02
C MET A 71 -44.00 -22.03 -44.12
N ASP A 72 -45.01 -21.51 -44.80
CA ASP A 72 -45.19 -20.08 -45.03
C ASP A 72 -45.36 -19.31 -43.72
N SER A 73 -46.15 -19.85 -42.77
CA SER A 73 -46.34 -19.25 -41.45
C SER A 73 -45.02 -19.12 -40.68
N SER A 74 -44.13 -20.12 -40.78
CA SER A 74 -42.83 -20.09 -40.07
C SER A 74 -41.85 -19.10 -40.68
N ILE A 75 -41.91 -18.91 -42.00
CA ILE A 75 -41.08 -17.91 -42.70
C ILE A 75 -41.58 -16.52 -42.33
N GLN A 76 -42.90 -16.31 -42.36
CA GLN A 76 -43.50 -15.04 -41.99
C GLN A 76 -43.16 -14.64 -40.54
N ALA A 77 -43.22 -15.58 -39.59
CA ALA A 77 -42.82 -15.32 -38.21
C ALA A 77 -41.33 -15.02 -38.07
N ALA A 78 -40.45 -15.74 -38.79
CA ALA A 78 -39.02 -15.45 -38.77
C ALA A 78 -38.70 -14.04 -39.32
N ILE A 79 -39.39 -13.60 -40.37
CA ILE A 79 -39.26 -12.24 -40.92
C ILE A 79 -39.62 -11.19 -39.87
N THR A 80 -40.71 -11.39 -39.11
CA THR A 80 -41.09 -10.47 -38.02
C THR A 80 -40.09 -10.41 -36.87
N MET A 81 -39.14 -11.35 -36.80
CA MET A 81 -38.05 -11.37 -35.83
C MET A 81 -36.73 -10.84 -36.43
N ASP A 82 -36.76 -10.25 -37.63
CA ASP A 82 -35.58 -9.86 -38.42
C ASP A 82 -34.63 -11.04 -38.71
N ARG A 83 -35.20 -12.24 -38.97
CA ARG A 83 -34.44 -13.46 -39.26
C ARG A 83 -34.88 -14.14 -40.56
N GLY A 84 -33.98 -14.94 -41.11
CA GLY A 84 -34.20 -15.70 -42.35
C GLY A 84 -34.64 -17.16 -42.15
N VAL A 85 -34.51 -17.94 -43.24
CA VAL A 85 -34.97 -19.33 -43.38
C VAL A 85 -34.45 -20.27 -42.28
N TYR A 86 -33.23 -20.04 -41.78
CA TYR A 86 -32.67 -20.83 -40.68
C TYR A 86 -33.51 -20.72 -39.40
N CYS A 87 -33.93 -19.51 -39.03
CA CYS A 87 -34.77 -19.28 -37.86
C CYS A 87 -36.15 -19.93 -38.05
N ALA A 88 -36.76 -19.79 -39.23
CA ALA A 88 -38.01 -20.48 -39.57
C ALA A 88 -37.89 -22.00 -39.38
N ARG A 89 -36.78 -22.62 -39.80
CA ARG A 89 -36.51 -24.05 -39.58
C ARG A 89 -36.39 -24.39 -38.10
N MET A 90 -35.78 -23.53 -37.29
CA MET A 90 -35.67 -23.72 -35.84
C MET A 90 -37.00 -23.56 -35.12
N LEU A 91 -37.79 -22.54 -35.47
CA LEU A 91 -39.15 -22.37 -34.95
C LEU A 91 -40.02 -23.59 -35.26
N ARG A 92 -39.95 -24.15 -36.48
CA ARG A 92 -40.67 -25.39 -36.82
C ARG A 92 -40.23 -26.59 -35.97
N LYS A 93 -38.93 -26.73 -35.67
CA LYS A 93 -38.42 -27.81 -34.82
C LYS A 93 -38.93 -27.66 -33.39
N LEU A 94 -38.76 -26.47 -32.81
CA LEU A 94 -39.16 -26.17 -31.43
C LEU A 94 -40.68 -26.25 -31.26
N ALA A 95 -41.45 -25.69 -32.19
CA ALA A 95 -42.91 -25.76 -32.16
C ALA A 95 -43.43 -27.20 -32.22
N ARG A 96 -42.79 -28.08 -33.00
CA ARG A 96 -43.15 -29.51 -33.01
C ARG A 96 -42.83 -30.19 -31.69
N GLN A 97 -41.62 -29.97 -31.16
CA GLN A 97 -41.24 -30.52 -29.86
C GLN A 97 -42.22 -30.07 -28.77
N TYR A 98 -42.61 -28.79 -28.78
CA TYR A 98 -43.55 -28.22 -27.82
C TYR A 98 -45.01 -28.67 -28.02
N ILE A 99 -45.42 -29.01 -29.25
CA ILE A 99 -46.76 -29.60 -29.49
C ILE A 99 -46.79 -31.03 -28.95
N THR A 100 -45.70 -31.79 -29.10
CA THR A 100 -45.59 -33.17 -28.62
C THR A 100 -45.43 -33.24 -27.09
N ASP A 101 -44.64 -32.36 -26.51
CA ASP A 101 -44.33 -32.33 -25.08
C ASP A 101 -44.30 -30.87 -24.59
N ARG A 102 -45.21 -30.54 -23.66
CA ARG A 102 -45.44 -29.18 -23.15
C ARG A 102 -44.36 -28.73 -22.17
N GLU A 103 -43.57 -29.66 -21.63
CA GLU A 103 -42.52 -29.36 -20.65
C GLU A 103 -41.18 -29.00 -21.33
N LEU A 104 -41.02 -29.30 -22.63
CA LEU A 104 -39.80 -29.02 -23.38
C LEU A 104 -39.71 -27.56 -23.84
N LEU A 105 -39.09 -26.72 -23.00
CA LEU A 105 -38.74 -25.34 -23.33
C LEU A 105 -37.35 -25.24 -24.00
N PRO A 106 -37.10 -24.21 -24.83
CA PRO A 106 -35.78 -23.97 -25.40
C PRO A 106 -34.74 -23.73 -24.29
N LEU A 107 -33.68 -24.54 -24.24
CA LEU A 107 -32.57 -24.32 -23.32
C LEU A 107 -31.66 -23.20 -23.84
N ASN A 108 -31.24 -22.31 -22.95
CA ASN A 108 -30.23 -21.30 -23.25
C ASN A 108 -28.83 -21.95 -23.20
N PRO A 109 -28.10 -22.06 -24.33
CA PRO A 109 -26.78 -22.66 -24.33
C PRO A 109 -25.69 -21.70 -23.80
N TYR A 110 -25.97 -20.42 -23.57
CA TYR A 110 -24.98 -19.43 -23.15
C TYR A 110 -24.94 -19.28 -21.62
N GLY A 111 -23.75 -19.34 -21.01
CA GLY A 111 -23.53 -19.09 -19.57
C GLY A 111 -22.80 -20.21 -18.80
N ASN A 112 -22.94 -21.47 -19.23
CA ASN A 112 -22.37 -22.65 -18.55
C ASN A 112 -20.91 -23.00 -18.95
N TRP A 113 -20.14 -22.04 -19.48
CA TRP A 113 -18.87 -22.34 -20.17
C TRP A 113 -17.64 -22.12 -19.27
N ASN A 114 -17.84 -21.67 -18.02
CA ASN A 114 -16.79 -21.22 -17.11
C ASN A 114 -17.03 -21.66 -15.66
N GLU A 115 -17.48 -22.90 -15.42
CA GLU A 115 -17.54 -23.43 -14.06
C GLU A 115 -16.12 -23.64 -13.51
N SER A 116 -15.87 -23.16 -12.29
CA SER A 116 -14.57 -23.29 -11.63
C SER A 116 -14.39 -24.73 -11.14
N LEU A 117 -13.14 -25.23 -11.12
CA LEU A 117 -12.84 -26.54 -10.50
C LEU A 117 -13.19 -26.58 -9.00
N LEU A 118 -13.38 -25.42 -8.35
CA LEU A 118 -13.85 -25.35 -6.97
C LEU A 118 -15.30 -25.81 -6.75
N VAL A 119 -16.00 -26.26 -7.80
CA VAL A 119 -17.26 -27.01 -7.67
C VAL A 119 -17.01 -28.40 -7.07
N ASP A 120 -15.80 -28.94 -7.23
CA ASP A 120 -15.40 -30.19 -6.59
C ASP A 120 -15.07 -29.96 -5.10
N GLU A 121 -15.93 -30.49 -4.22
CA GLU A 121 -15.78 -30.40 -2.77
C GLU A 121 -14.50 -31.10 -2.27
N TYR A 122 -14.06 -32.18 -2.91
CA TYR A 122 -12.83 -32.89 -2.54
C TYR A 122 -11.60 -32.04 -2.84
N LEU A 123 -11.58 -31.37 -3.99
CA LEU A 123 -10.52 -30.41 -4.32
C LEU A 123 -10.50 -29.24 -3.33
N CYS A 124 -11.66 -28.72 -2.92
CA CYS A 124 -11.72 -27.68 -1.90
C CYS A 124 -11.17 -28.15 -0.55
N ILE A 125 -11.47 -29.37 -0.12
CA ILE A 125 -10.94 -29.93 1.14
C ILE A 125 -9.41 -30.05 1.08
N ASP A 126 -8.89 -30.63 0.01
CA ASP A 126 -7.44 -30.82 -0.19
C ASP A 126 -6.69 -29.49 -0.26
N ILE A 127 -7.22 -28.51 -0.99
CA ILE A 127 -6.65 -27.16 -1.03
C ILE A 127 -6.62 -26.55 0.37
N ASN A 128 -7.72 -26.64 1.13
CA ASN A 128 -7.77 -26.07 2.48
C ASN A 128 -6.80 -26.77 3.43
N LEU A 129 -6.68 -28.09 3.36
CA LEU A 129 -5.73 -28.86 4.17
C LEU A 129 -4.29 -28.47 3.85
N HIS A 130 -3.94 -28.35 2.56
CA HIS A 130 -2.62 -27.93 2.14
C HIS A 130 -2.30 -26.50 2.58
N LEU A 131 -3.26 -25.57 2.43
CA LEU A 131 -3.10 -24.19 2.88
C LEU A 131 -2.96 -24.09 4.41
N GLN A 132 -3.63 -24.95 5.18
CA GLN A 132 -3.45 -25.04 6.64
C GLN A 132 -2.05 -25.52 7.01
N GLN A 133 -1.51 -26.52 6.31
CA GLN A 133 -0.15 -27.03 6.55
C GLN A 133 0.92 -25.96 6.28
N LEU A 134 0.71 -25.08 5.29
CA LEU A 134 1.64 -24.00 4.95
C LEU A 134 1.70 -22.87 6.00
N GLY A 135 0.67 -22.74 6.86
CA GLY A 135 0.63 -21.75 7.94
C GLY A 135 0.87 -20.31 7.47
N GLU A 136 1.97 -19.69 7.90
CA GLU A 136 2.30 -18.30 7.57
C GLU A 136 2.92 -18.11 6.17
N LYS A 137 3.27 -19.20 5.47
CA LYS A 137 3.90 -19.17 4.13
C LYS A 137 2.89 -19.21 2.98
N ILE A 138 1.59 -19.10 3.27
CA ILE A 138 0.54 -19.11 2.25
C ILE A 138 0.79 -18.01 1.21
N SER A 139 0.84 -18.39 -0.06
CA SER A 139 0.88 -17.48 -1.19
C SER A 139 0.17 -18.07 -2.41
N PRO A 140 -0.29 -17.24 -3.37
CA PRO A 140 -0.83 -17.75 -4.64
C PRO A 140 0.16 -18.61 -5.41
N LYS A 141 1.47 -18.41 -5.21
CA LYS A 141 2.51 -19.19 -5.86
C LYS A 141 2.63 -20.58 -5.26
N GLU A 142 2.57 -20.70 -3.92
CA GLU A 142 2.57 -22.00 -3.25
C GLU A 142 1.32 -22.81 -3.62
N LEU A 143 0.15 -22.18 -3.62
CA LEU A 143 -1.08 -22.85 -4.07
C LEU A 143 -0.99 -23.29 -5.55
N GLN A 144 -0.39 -22.46 -6.41
CA GLN A 144 -0.13 -22.83 -7.80
C GLN A 144 0.79 -24.06 -7.89
N ASN A 145 1.87 -24.10 -7.10
CA ASN A 145 2.82 -25.20 -7.12
C ASN A 145 2.14 -26.51 -6.67
N TYR A 146 1.32 -26.45 -5.63
CA TYR A 146 0.53 -27.59 -5.15
C TYR A 146 -0.44 -28.12 -6.21
N LEU A 147 -1.25 -27.24 -6.80
CA LEU A 147 -2.25 -27.62 -7.80
C LEU A 147 -1.65 -28.11 -9.13
N ASN A 148 -0.39 -27.75 -9.41
CA ASN A 148 0.35 -28.21 -10.58
C ASN A 148 1.27 -29.41 -10.27
N SER A 149 1.21 -29.97 -9.06
CA SER A 149 1.94 -31.19 -8.75
C SER A 149 1.30 -32.39 -9.47
N PRO A 150 2.10 -33.32 -10.03
CA PRO A 150 1.56 -34.45 -10.79
C PRO A 150 0.52 -35.26 -10.02
N GLU A 151 0.77 -35.49 -8.73
CA GLU A 151 -0.11 -36.25 -7.83
C GLU A 151 -1.49 -35.57 -7.67
N VAL A 152 -1.52 -34.25 -7.44
CA VAL A 152 -2.78 -33.50 -7.28
C VAL A 152 -3.51 -33.35 -8.60
N MET A 153 -2.78 -33.19 -9.71
CA MET A 153 -3.37 -33.12 -11.04
C MET A 153 -4.04 -34.43 -11.43
N GLU A 154 -3.41 -35.57 -11.14
CA GLU A 154 -3.98 -36.90 -11.38
C GLU A 154 -5.18 -37.17 -10.47
N LYS A 155 -5.05 -36.87 -9.16
CA LYS A 155 -6.10 -37.08 -8.15
C LYS A 155 -7.40 -36.34 -8.47
N HIS A 156 -7.32 -35.11 -8.98
CA HIS A 156 -8.46 -34.23 -9.23
C HIS A 156 -8.78 -34.02 -10.73
N GLY A 157 -8.17 -34.80 -11.62
CA GLY A 157 -8.43 -34.73 -13.07
C GLY A 157 -8.10 -33.38 -13.71
N ILE A 158 -7.06 -32.68 -13.22
CA ILE A 158 -6.66 -31.36 -13.72
C ILE A 158 -5.85 -31.53 -15.01
N GLU A 159 -6.48 -31.31 -16.16
CA GLU A 159 -5.84 -31.49 -17.48
C GLU A 159 -4.83 -30.40 -17.83
N ARG A 160 -4.96 -29.20 -17.25
CA ARG A 160 -4.14 -28.02 -17.60
C ARG A 160 -3.54 -27.39 -16.37
N LYS A 161 -2.27 -26.99 -16.49
CA LYS A 161 -1.57 -26.25 -15.43
C LYS A 161 -2.33 -24.98 -15.07
N ILE A 162 -2.59 -24.82 -13.78
CA ILE A 162 -3.27 -23.69 -13.18
C ILE A 162 -2.31 -22.49 -13.15
N SER A 163 -2.80 -21.35 -13.65
CA SER A 163 -2.06 -20.09 -13.60
C SER A 163 -2.06 -19.49 -12.19
N ILE A 164 -1.07 -18.65 -11.87
CA ILE A 164 -1.03 -17.93 -10.59
C ILE A 164 -2.25 -17.03 -10.39
N TRP A 165 -2.82 -16.51 -11.48
CA TRP A 165 -4.06 -15.71 -11.46
C TRP A 165 -5.26 -16.55 -11.05
N THR A 166 -5.36 -17.77 -11.57
CA THR A 166 -6.41 -18.73 -11.18
C THR A 166 -6.25 -19.14 -9.72
N ALA A 167 -5.03 -19.45 -9.27
CA ALA A 167 -4.76 -19.74 -7.86
C ALA A 167 -5.15 -18.57 -6.94
N ARG A 168 -4.86 -17.33 -7.33
CA ARG A 168 -5.29 -16.13 -6.59
C ARG A 168 -6.80 -15.99 -6.53
N ARG A 169 -7.52 -16.28 -7.63
CA ARG A 169 -9.00 -16.30 -7.63
C ARG A 169 -9.53 -17.39 -6.70
N TYR A 170 -8.91 -18.56 -6.68
CA TYR A 170 -9.31 -19.67 -5.81
C TYR A 170 -9.13 -19.32 -4.34
N MET A 171 -7.99 -18.74 -3.96
CA MET A 171 -7.78 -18.24 -2.60
C MET A 171 -8.88 -17.25 -2.16
N LYS A 172 -9.26 -16.32 -3.04
CA LYS A 172 -10.32 -15.35 -2.74
C LYS A 172 -11.69 -16.02 -2.60
N ALA A 173 -12.01 -17.00 -3.46
CA ALA A 173 -13.24 -17.77 -3.39
C ALA A 173 -13.33 -18.61 -2.11
N LEU A 174 -12.21 -19.19 -1.68
CA LEU A 174 -12.06 -19.94 -0.42
C LEU A 174 -11.96 -19.04 0.83
N GLY A 175 -12.18 -17.73 0.69
CA GLY A 175 -12.28 -16.81 1.84
C GLY A 175 -10.95 -16.27 2.38
N PHE A 176 -9.81 -16.53 1.72
CA PHE A 176 -8.53 -15.94 2.09
C PHE A 176 -8.45 -14.48 1.64
N ARG A 177 -7.95 -13.59 2.52
CA ARG A 177 -7.72 -12.17 2.22
C ARG A 177 -6.28 -11.75 2.52
N PHE A 178 -5.72 -10.90 1.67
CA PHE A 178 -4.43 -10.25 1.91
C PHE A 178 -4.66 -8.92 2.58
N THR A 179 -4.44 -8.85 3.89
CA THR A 179 -4.65 -7.63 4.67
C THR A 179 -3.50 -7.40 5.65
N SER A 180 -3.22 -6.14 5.95
CA SER A 180 -2.37 -5.76 7.08
C SER A 180 -3.27 -5.40 8.27
N PRO A 181 -2.87 -5.68 9.52
CA PRO A 181 -3.54 -5.05 10.66
C PRO A 181 -3.38 -3.53 10.55
N LYS A 182 -4.49 -2.78 10.71
CA LYS A 182 -4.47 -1.32 10.67
C LYS A 182 -3.61 -0.81 11.85
N ARG A 183 -2.46 -0.21 11.56
CA ARG A 183 -1.70 0.61 12.50
C ARG A 183 -1.68 2.03 11.93
N GLY A 184 -1.95 3.03 12.78
CA GLY A 184 -1.87 4.44 12.39
C GLY A 184 -0.47 4.74 11.88
N GLN A 185 -0.38 5.29 10.67
CA GLN A 185 0.87 5.78 10.09
C GLN A 185 1.24 7.12 10.75
N TYR A 186 2.53 7.35 10.95
CA TYR A 186 3.04 8.70 11.19
C TYR A 186 2.74 9.52 9.94
N ALA A 187 1.97 10.61 10.10
CA ALA A 187 1.74 11.56 9.03
C ALA A 187 3.06 12.29 8.81
N ASP A 188 3.70 11.99 7.69
CA ASP A 188 5.01 12.48 7.38
C ASP A 188 4.94 13.98 7.02
N GLY A 189 5.64 14.82 7.78
CA GLY A 189 5.53 16.29 7.73
C GLY A 189 6.30 16.93 6.58
N HIS A 190 6.63 16.17 5.53
CA HIS A 190 7.42 16.64 4.39
C HIS A 190 6.75 17.77 3.61
N GLU A 191 5.41 17.80 3.62
CA GLU A 191 4.61 18.81 2.91
C GLU A 191 4.35 20.07 3.74
N ARG A 192 4.98 20.24 4.91
CA ARG A 192 4.88 21.51 5.65
C ARG A 192 5.62 22.61 4.92
N ASP A 193 5.04 23.80 4.90
CA ASP A 193 5.58 24.97 4.16
C ASP A 193 7.05 25.29 4.50
N ASP A 194 7.47 25.13 5.75
CA ASP A 194 8.85 25.36 6.18
C ASP A 194 9.82 24.31 5.59
N VAL A 195 9.39 23.05 5.50
CA VAL A 195 10.16 21.95 4.91
C VAL A 195 10.28 22.10 3.40
N VAL A 196 9.17 22.42 2.73
CA VAL A 196 9.14 22.68 1.29
C VAL A 196 10.02 23.89 0.94
N ALA A 197 9.92 24.98 1.72
CA ALA A 197 10.76 26.15 1.51
C ALA A 197 12.26 25.84 1.67
N PHE A 198 12.64 25.04 2.67
CA PHE A 198 14.03 24.61 2.83
C PHE A 198 14.49 23.70 1.68
N ARG A 199 13.65 22.74 1.29
CA ARG A 199 13.93 21.83 0.17
C ARG A 199 14.21 22.62 -1.12
N ASP A 200 13.31 23.52 -1.47
CA ASP A 200 13.34 24.20 -2.76
C ASP A 200 14.37 25.34 -2.82
N LYS A 201 14.61 26.04 -1.70
CA LYS A 201 15.49 27.21 -1.66
C LYS A 201 16.91 26.93 -1.17
N VAL A 202 17.14 25.82 -0.45
CA VAL A 202 18.45 25.50 0.14
C VAL A 202 18.96 24.17 -0.35
N TYR A 203 18.21 23.09 -0.13
CA TYR A 203 18.70 21.73 -0.40
C TYR A 203 18.89 21.44 -1.89
N ILE A 204 17.88 21.70 -2.72
CA ILE A 204 17.95 21.46 -4.17
C ILE A 204 19.04 22.33 -4.84
N PRO A 205 19.13 23.65 -4.57
CA PRO A 205 20.21 24.47 -5.10
C PRO A 205 21.60 23.98 -4.70
N PHE A 206 21.82 23.62 -3.44
CA PHE A 206 23.07 23.03 -2.97
C PHE A 206 23.40 21.72 -3.69
N TRP A 207 22.40 20.83 -3.84
CA TRP A 207 22.59 19.56 -4.53
C TRP A 207 22.98 19.77 -6.00
N ASN A 208 22.36 20.73 -6.67
CA ASN A 208 22.70 21.08 -8.05
C ASN A 208 24.14 21.60 -8.17
N GLU A 209 24.60 22.42 -7.21
CA GLU A 209 25.97 22.96 -7.17
C GLU A 209 27.02 21.84 -7.06
N ILE A 210 26.79 20.84 -6.20
CA ILE A 210 27.73 19.73 -6.04
C ILE A 210 27.59 18.67 -7.14
N SER A 211 26.47 18.63 -7.86
CA SER A 211 26.14 17.55 -8.81
C SER A 211 27.12 17.41 -9.99
N GLU A 212 27.86 18.47 -10.33
CA GLU A 212 28.91 18.42 -11.37
C GLU A 212 30.19 17.75 -10.88
N ARG A 213 30.41 17.68 -9.56
CA ARG A 213 31.60 17.11 -8.92
C ARG A 213 31.36 15.74 -8.28
N VAL A 214 30.11 15.29 -8.25
CA VAL A 214 29.69 13.96 -7.78
C VAL A 214 29.59 13.00 -8.97
N GLN A 215 30.08 11.77 -8.81
CA GLN A 215 29.99 10.75 -9.84
C GLN A 215 28.53 10.34 -10.07
N LYS A 216 28.13 10.27 -11.34
CA LYS A 216 26.81 9.78 -11.74
C LYS A 216 26.91 8.35 -12.26
N PHE A 217 25.88 7.57 -11.97
CA PHE A 217 25.75 6.20 -12.42
C PHE A 217 24.40 6.04 -13.12
N THR A 218 24.39 5.19 -14.12
CA THR A 218 23.20 4.75 -14.85
C THR A 218 22.32 3.85 -13.98
N ALA A 219 21.08 3.58 -14.41
CA ALA A 219 20.17 2.68 -13.71
C ALA A 219 20.72 1.25 -13.55
N ASP A 220 21.63 0.85 -14.45
CA ASP A 220 22.28 -0.46 -14.43
C ASP A 220 23.52 -0.50 -13.50
N GLY A 221 23.84 0.61 -12.83
CA GLY A 221 24.97 0.73 -11.90
C GLY A 221 26.30 1.04 -12.58
N GLU A 222 26.32 1.22 -13.89
CA GLU A 222 27.52 1.61 -14.65
C GLU A 222 27.76 3.12 -14.55
N MET A 223 29.02 3.55 -14.62
CA MET A 223 29.37 4.98 -14.65
C MET A 223 28.72 5.65 -15.86
N ASP A 224 28.05 6.79 -15.63
CA ASP A 224 27.38 7.52 -16.70
C ASP A 224 28.41 8.06 -17.72
N PRO A 225 28.41 7.60 -18.98
CA PRO A 225 29.39 8.01 -19.99
C PRO A 225 29.19 9.46 -20.44
N THR A 226 28.06 10.09 -20.11
CA THR A 226 27.79 11.51 -20.37
C THR A 226 28.29 12.42 -19.25
N ALA A 227 28.74 11.86 -18.12
CA ALA A 227 29.37 12.64 -17.07
C ALA A 227 30.69 13.23 -17.59
N PRO A 228 30.96 14.53 -17.37
CA PRO A 228 32.18 15.15 -17.84
C PRO A 228 33.38 14.44 -17.22
N GLY A 229 34.21 13.80 -18.06
CA GLY A 229 35.41 13.07 -17.62
C GLY A 229 36.48 13.94 -16.95
N ILE A 230 36.31 15.26 -16.97
CA ILE A 230 37.13 16.25 -16.25
C ILE A 230 36.20 16.98 -15.28
N LEU A 231 36.26 16.60 -14.01
CA LEU A 231 35.55 17.28 -12.94
C LEU A 231 36.19 18.66 -12.74
N ARG A 232 35.38 19.72 -12.68
CA ARG A 232 35.86 21.07 -12.31
C ARG A 232 36.15 21.10 -10.81
N GLY A 233 37.35 20.67 -10.41
CA GLY A 233 37.79 20.62 -9.01
C GLY A 233 37.94 19.19 -8.47
N ARG A 234 38.11 19.05 -7.15
CA ARG A 234 38.18 17.73 -6.51
C ARG A 234 36.82 17.04 -6.57
N ARG A 235 36.85 15.74 -6.85
CA ARG A 235 35.67 14.88 -6.85
C ARG A 235 35.09 14.81 -5.45
N ILE A 236 33.77 14.92 -5.35
CA ILE A 236 33.02 14.81 -4.11
C ILE A 236 32.50 13.39 -3.93
N ILE A 237 32.69 12.86 -2.73
CA ILE A 237 32.08 11.61 -2.26
C ILE A 237 31.03 11.97 -1.21
N VAL A 238 29.79 11.55 -1.46
CA VAL A 238 28.67 11.81 -0.56
C VAL A 238 28.41 10.58 0.29
N TRP A 239 28.48 10.76 1.60
CA TRP A 239 28.22 9.74 2.62
C TRP A 239 26.86 10.01 3.28
N PHE A 240 25.91 9.11 3.06
CA PHE A 240 24.61 9.13 3.71
C PHE A 240 24.68 8.35 5.02
N HIS A 241 24.19 8.97 6.08
CA HIS A 241 24.08 8.37 7.42
C HIS A 241 22.63 8.13 7.78
N ASP A 242 22.36 7.02 8.46
CA ASP A 242 21.08 6.73 9.08
C ASP A 242 21.23 5.75 10.26
N GLU A 243 20.27 5.77 11.19
CA GLU A 243 20.18 4.82 12.29
C GLU A 243 19.02 3.84 12.11
N THR A 244 19.35 2.55 12.01
CA THR A 244 18.34 1.50 11.93
C THR A 244 18.25 0.73 13.24
N ILE A 245 17.01 0.50 13.71
CA ILE A 245 16.73 -0.34 14.88
C ILE A 245 16.08 -1.65 14.45
N PHE A 246 16.70 -2.76 14.83
CA PHE A 246 16.16 -4.11 14.73
C PHE A 246 15.55 -4.54 16.05
N TYR A 247 14.45 -5.28 16.01
CA TYR A 247 13.79 -5.81 17.19
C TYR A 247 13.82 -7.34 17.17
N ALA A 248 14.05 -7.97 18.31
CA ALA A 248 14.11 -9.43 18.43
C ALA A 248 12.79 -10.12 18.00
N HIS A 249 11.66 -9.41 18.10
CA HIS A 249 10.36 -9.91 17.65
C HIS A 249 9.89 -9.26 16.35
N ASP A 250 10.80 -8.67 15.56
CA ASP A 250 10.46 -8.19 14.22
C ASP A 250 10.07 -9.37 13.32
N ARG A 251 8.92 -9.24 12.66
CA ARG A 251 8.21 -10.37 12.04
C ARG A 251 7.45 -9.89 10.83
N ARG A 252 7.18 -10.80 9.89
CA ARG A 252 6.29 -10.53 8.75
C ARG A 252 4.86 -10.28 9.24
N ARG A 253 4.49 -9.00 9.37
CA ARG A 253 3.17 -8.56 9.88
C ARG A 253 2.01 -8.79 8.88
N LYS A 254 2.32 -9.10 7.62
CA LYS A 254 1.34 -9.38 6.55
C LYS A 254 1.39 -10.87 6.20
N SER A 255 0.31 -11.59 6.47
CA SER A 255 0.13 -12.98 6.06
C SER A 255 -1.28 -13.19 5.53
N TRP A 256 -1.47 -14.16 4.64
CA TRP A 256 -2.79 -14.63 4.27
C TRP A 256 -3.35 -15.43 5.45
N ARG A 257 -4.57 -15.11 5.87
CA ARG A 257 -5.27 -15.82 6.94
C ARG A 257 -6.67 -16.21 6.48
N HIS A 258 -7.14 -17.35 6.95
CA HIS A 258 -8.53 -17.74 6.79
C HIS A 258 -9.43 -16.79 7.58
N LYS A 259 -10.65 -16.52 7.09
CA LYS A 259 -11.59 -15.57 7.70
C LYS A 259 -11.97 -15.93 9.16
N ASP A 260 -11.96 -17.23 9.47
CA ASP A 260 -12.35 -17.77 10.78
C ASP A 260 -11.14 -18.18 11.65
N ALA A 261 -9.91 -17.85 11.23
CA ALA A 261 -8.72 -18.20 11.99
C ALA A 261 -8.64 -17.37 13.29
N LEU A 262 -8.47 -18.06 14.43
CA LEU A 262 -8.28 -17.39 15.71
C LEU A 262 -7.03 -16.49 15.69
N PRO A 263 -7.06 -15.32 16.37
CA PRO A 263 -5.89 -14.48 16.50
C PRO A 263 -4.78 -15.23 17.25
N LYS A 264 -3.64 -15.44 16.59
CA LYS A 264 -2.44 -15.97 17.25
C LYS A 264 -1.99 -14.98 18.32
N ILE A 265 -1.91 -15.43 19.58
CA ILE A 265 -1.39 -14.63 20.69
C ILE A 265 0.11 -14.48 20.49
N TYR A 266 0.61 -13.25 20.57
CA TYR A 266 2.03 -12.93 20.42
C TYR A 266 2.65 -12.58 21.76
N PRO A 267 3.97 -12.81 21.93
CA PRO A 267 4.72 -12.20 23.03
C PRO A 267 4.43 -10.70 23.07
N LYS A 268 4.24 -10.16 24.28
CA LYS A 268 3.90 -8.76 24.46
C LYS A 268 5.10 -7.87 24.12
N GLY A 269 4.92 -6.93 23.20
CA GLY A 269 5.94 -5.95 22.78
C GLY A 269 6.87 -6.46 21.67
N ASP A 270 7.75 -5.57 21.20
CA ASP A 270 8.72 -5.88 20.13
C ASP A 270 10.01 -6.56 20.67
N GLY A 271 10.12 -6.70 21.99
CA GLY A 271 11.26 -7.27 22.73
C GLY A 271 12.56 -6.46 22.61
N PRO A 272 13.72 -7.06 22.95
CA PRO A 272 15.00 -6.36 22.92
C PRO A 272 15.33 -5.82 21.53
N SER A 273 15.83 -4.58 21.48
CA SER A 273 16.25 -3.93 20.24
C SER A 273 17.77 -3.93 20.07
N TYR A 274 18.23 -3.75 18.84
CA TYR A 274 19.63 -3.56 18.46
C TYR A 274 19.69 -2.47 17.40
N MET A 275 20.46 -1.42 17.65
CA MET A 275 20.56 -0.27 16.76
C MET A 275 21.94 -0.25 16.10
N ILE A 276 21.96 0.07 14.81
CA ILE A 276 23.17 0.28 14.02
C ILE A 276 23.08 1.65 13.38
N ALA A 277 24.13 2.46 13.56
CA ALA A 277 24.34 3.73 12.89
C ALA A 277 25.57 3.60 11.99
N ASP A 278 25.46 3.91 10.70
CA ASP A 278 26.56 3.73 9.74
C ASP A 278 26.45 4.71 8.57
N TYR A 279 27.52 4.82 7.78
CA TYR A 279 27.56 5.63 6.57
C TYR A 279 27.63 4.75 5.33
N CYS A 280 26.95 5.16 4.27
CA CYS A 280 27.09 4.57 2.94
C CYS A 280 27.31 5.63 1.86
N SER A 281 28.15 5.31 0.89
CA SER A 281 28.30 6.09 -0.34
C SER A 281 28.02 5.21 -1.54
N GLN A 282 27.68 5.84 -2.66
CA GLN A 282 27.51 5.12 -3.92
C GLN A 282 28.85 4.60 -4.46
N ASP A 283 29.94 5.33 -4.20
CA ASP A 283 31.28 5.03 -4.71
C ASP A 283 31.95 3.86 -3.98
N PHE A 284 31.80 3.79 -2.65
CA PHE A 284 32.55 2.85 -1.81
C PHE A 284 31.66 1.92 -0.97
N GLY A 285 30.34 2.06 -1.06
CA GLY A 285 29.42 1.30 -0.22
C GLY A 285 29.51 1.76 1.23
N LEU A 286 29.54 0.80 2.17
CA LEU A 286 29.63 1.11 3.60
C LEU A 286 31.00 1.70 3.96
N LEU A 287 31.03 2.71 4.84
CA LEU A 287 32.27 3.36 5.26
C LEU A 287 33.13 2.43 6.10
N ARG A 288 34.04 1.74 5.41
CA ARG A 288 34.91 0.73 5.99
C ARG A 288 36.24 0.69 5.25
N SER A 289 37.32 0.61 6.00
CA SER A 289 38.66 0.42 5.45
C SER A 289 38.87 -1.03 4.99
N PRO A 290 39.88 -1.30 4.13
CA PRO A 290 40.18 -2.66 3.66
C PRO A 290 40.55 -3.66 4.77
N ASP A 291 41.20 -3.19 5.83
CA ASP A 291 41.54 -3.95 7.05
C ASP A 291 40.33 -4.14 7.99
N GLY A 292 39.20 -3.50 7.68
CA GLY A 292 37.92 -3.74 8.32
C GLY A 292 37.54 -2.75 9.43
N CYS A 293 38.36 -1.72 9.69
CA CYS A 293 38.01 -0.60 10.55
C CYS A 293 36.81 0.18 9.98
N SER A 294 35.93 0.67 10.85
CA SER A 294 34.72 1.39 10.44
C SER A 294 34.33 2.44 11.46
N ALA A 295 33.65 3.48 11.00
CA ALA A 295 32.95 4.42 11.89
C ALA A 295 31.58 3.90 12.35
N ARG A 296 31.23 2.63 12.11
CA ARG A 296 29.94 2.06 12.54
C ARG A 296 29.81 2.10 14.07
N ARG A 297 28.64 2.51 14.55
CA ARG A 297 28.24 2.35 15.95
C ARG A 297 27.13 1.34 16.06
N CYS A 298 27.30 0.41 16.99
CA CYS A 298 26.28 -0.56 17.35
C CYS A 298 25.96 -0.36 18.83
N ILE A 299 24.67 -0.29 19.15
CA ILE A 299 24.21 -0.12 20.53
C ILE A 299 23.03 -1.05 20.77
N ALA A 300 22.97 -1.62 21.97
CA ALA A 300 21.84 -2.39 22.45
C ALA A 300 20.95 -1.50 23.34
N PRO A 301 19.92 -0.82 22.79
CA PRO A 301 19.25 0.25 23.52
C PRO A 301 18.50 -0.28 24.75
N GLY A 302 18.58 0.47 25.85
CA GLY A 302 17.81 0.21 27.06
C GLY A 302 18.49 0.70 28.34
N LYS A 303 17.68 1.08 29.34
CA LYS A 303 18.14 1.58 30.65
C LYS A 303 19.09 0.60 31.38
N ASN A 304 18.86 -0.70 31.22
CA ASN A 304 19.67 -1.76 31.83
C ASN A 304 20.56 -2.48 30.79
N ARG A 305 20.93 -1.78 29.72
CA ARG A 305 21.79 -2.26 28.62
C ARG A 305 22.81 -1.17 28.31
N ASP A 306 23.05 -0.87 27.04
CA ASP A 306 24.08 0.09 26.61
C ASP A 306 23.61 1.55 26.68
N GLY A 307 22.40 1.82 27.19
CA GLY A 307 21.82 3.16 27.23
C GLY A 307 21.09 3.52 25.93
N TYR A 308 21.20 4.78 25.50
CA TYR A 308 20.56 5.31 24.30
C TYR A 308 21.61 6.06 23.47
N PHE A 309 21.44 6.07 22.15
CA PHE A 309 22.34 6.80 21.25
C PHE A 309 22.18 8.31 21.45
N THR A 310 23.26 8.96 21.88
CA THR A 310 23.28 10.38 22.27
C THR A 310 23.89 11.26 21.18
N ALA A 311 23.72 12.58 21.32
CA ALA A 311 24.38 13.53 20.42
C ALA A 311 25.91 13.47 20.55
N GLU A 312 26.43 13.13 21.73
CA GLU A 312 27.86 12.94 21.95
C GLU A 312 28.38 11.72 21.14
N ASP A 313 27.64 10.61 21.15
CA ASP A 313 27.97 9.43 20.32
C ASP A 313 27.97 9.76 18.81
N ILE A 314 27.04 10.60 18.35
CA ILE A 314 26.97 11.08 16.96
C ILE A 314 28.21 11.91 16.61
N GLN A 315 28.63 12.81 17.50
CA GLN A 315 29.84 13.61 17.31
C GLN A 315 31.09 12.74 17.25
N GLU A 316 31.24 11.80 18.19
CA GLU A 316 32.35 10.84 18.19
C GLU A 316 32.36 9.99 16.92
N GLN A 317 31.18 9.56 16.46
CA GLN A 317 31.04 8.82 15.22
C GLN A 317 31.46 9.66 14.00
N ALA A 318 31.03 10.92 13.94
CA ALA A 318 31.35 11.83 12.85
C ALA A 318 32.85 12.13 12.79
N MET A 319 33.50 12.36 13.93
CA MET A 319 34.96 12.55 13.99
C MET A 319 35.70 11.31 13.49
N ALA A 320 35.33 10.12 13.97
CA ALA A 320 35.94 8.87 13.50
C ALA A 320 35.73 8.65 11.99
N ALA A 321 34.57 9.04 11.45
CA ALA A 321 34.31 8.99 10.02
C ALA A 321 35.18 9.97 9.23
N ILE A 322 35.36 11.20 9.73
CA ILE A 322 36.24 12.23 9.13
C ILE A 322 37.69 11.75 9.10
N ASP A 323 38.20 11.21 10.21
CA ASP A 323 39.56 10.68 10.29
C ASP A 323 39.76 9.56 9.25
N LEU A 324 38.79 8.63 9.19
CA LEU A 324 38.85 7.48 8.28
C LEU A 324 38.82 7.87 6.80
N VAL A 325 37.93 8.79 6.39
CA VAL A 325 37.89 9.22 4.98
C VAL A 325 39.12 10.05 4.60
N THR A 326 39.67 10.82 5.53
CA THR A 326 40.90 11.61 5.32
C THR A 326 42.10 10.70 5.11
N GLU A 327 42.17 9.58 5.84
CA GLU A 327 43.23 8.57 5.69
C GLU A 327 43.07 7.78 4.39
N LEU A 328 41.89 7.22 4.13
CA LEU A 328 41.65 6.31 3.00
C LEU A 328 41.64 7.05 1.65
N TRP A 329 41.12 8.28 1.64
CA TRP A 329 40.69 8.97 0.43
C TRP A 329 41.03 10.48 0.43
N PRO A 330 42.26 10.89 0.76
CA PRO A 330 42.64 12.30 0.95
C PRO A 330 42.51 13.19 -0.30
N ASN A 331 42.44 12.57 -1.49
CA ASN A 331 42.32 13.28 -2.76
C ASN A 331 40.88 13.71 -3.09
N TYR A 332 39.91 13.23 -2.31
CA TYR A 332 38.50 13.53 -2.50
C TYR A 332 38.03 14.62 -1.52
N GLU A 333 36.97 15.32 -1.90
CA GLU A 333 36.18 16.09 -0.95
C GLU A 333 35.04 15.21 -0.43
N HIS A 334 34.72 15.32 0.86
CA HIS A 334 33.73 14.47 1.50
C HIS A 334 32.57 15.30 2.04
N ILE A 335 31.34 14.88 1.73
CA ILE A 335 30.12 15.47 2.28
C ILE A 335 29.37 14.41 3.07
N PHE A 336 29.07 14.70 4.33
CA PHE A 336 28.25 13.85 5.18
C PHE A 336 26.82 14.38 5.23
N VAL A 337 25.85 13.50 4.96
CA VAL A 337 24.42 13.83 4.92
C VAL A 337 23.72 13.10 6.06
N TYR A 338 23.07 13.86 6.92
CA TYR A 338 22.26 13.37 8.03
C TYR A 338 20.80 13.78 7.85
N ASP A 339 19.91 13.07 8.54
CA ASP A 339 18.54 13.52 8.73
C ASP A 339 18.45 14.67 9.74
N ASN A 340 17.25 15.23 9.92
CA ASN A 340 17.00 16.31 10.86
C ASN A 340 16.53 15.83 12.25
N ALA A 341 16.93 14.62 12.68
CA ALA A 341 16.61 14.12 14.00
C ALA A 341 17.03 15.12 15.10
N THR A 342 16.29 15.14 16.20
CA THR A 342 16.53 16.13 17.27
C THR A 342 17.93 16.03 17.87
N ASN A 343 18.53 14.84 17.84
CA ASN A 343 19.86 14.59 18.38
C ASN A 343 20.95 15.19 17.47
N HIS A 344 20.77 15.15 16.15
CA HIS A 344 21.66 15.81 15.17
C HIS A 344 21.65 17.34 15.29
N ARG A 345 20.57 17.89 15.85
CA ARG A 345 20.37 19.34 16.03
C ARG A 345 20.59 19.80 17.46
N LYS A 346 21.13 18.94 18.34
CA LYS A 346 21.44 19.31 19.72
C LYS A 346 22.49 20.43 19.69
N ARG A 347 22.19 21.51 20.41
CA ARG A 347 23.16 22.57 20.69
C ARG A 347 23.86 22.27 22.00
N GLU A 348 24.98 22.93 22.24
CA GLU A 348 25.64 22.94 23.54
C GLU A 348 24.65 23.15 24.69
N ASP A 349 24.90 22.50 25.83
CA ASP A 349 23.92 22.46 26.93
C ASP A 349 23.61 23.86 27.50
N THR A 350 24.54 24.81 27.38
CA THR A 350 24.39 26.21 27.78
C THR A 350 24.00 27.14 26.64
N ALA A 351 23.76 26.62 25.42
CA ALA A 351 23.47 27.45 24.26
C ALA A 351 22.21 28.32 24.46
N LEU A 352 22.27 29.53 23.92
CA LEU A 352 21.19 30.51 24.00
C LEU A 352 19.87 29.92 23.45
N SER A 353 18.81 29.99 24.27
CA SER A 353 17.47 29.55 23.90
C SER A 353 16.40 30.52 24.38
N ALA A 354 15.68 31.13 23.43
CA ALA A 354 14.62 32.09 23.73
C ALA A 354 13.32 31.45 24.28
N ARG A 355 13.17 30.12 24.20
CA ARG A 355 11.89 29.42 24.42
C ARG A 355 11.28 29.65 25.81
N LYS A 356 12.11 29.88 26.83
CA LYS A 356 11.68 30.05 28.23
C LYS A 356 12.19 31.34 28.87
N MET A 357 12.79 32.25 28.10
CA MET A 357 13.35 33.47 28.66
C MET A 357 12.24 34.35 29.26
N PRO A 358 12.38 34.81 30.53
CA PRO A 358 11.43 35.74 31.10
C PRO A 358 11.53 37.11 30.43
N LEU A 359 10.40 37.82 30.36
CA LEU A 359 10.36 39.15 29.77
C LEU A 359 11.19 40.18 30.57
N ASN A 360 11.15 40.06 31.89
CA ASN A 360 11.77 40.97 32.85
C ASN A 360 13.00 40.32 33.51
N PRO A 361 13.85 41.11 34.19
CA PRO A 361 15.00 40.57 34.91
C PRO A 361 14.62 39.49 35.92
N SER A 362 15.48 38.49 36.10
CA SER A 362 15.22 37.36 37.00
C SER A 362 16.50 36.81 37.61
N TRP A 363 16.50 36.60 38.93
CA TRP A 363 17.58 35.93 39.65
C TRP A 363 17.55 34.40 39.49
N ASN A 364 16.38 33.85 39.14
CA ASN A 364 16.15 32.41 39.15
C ASN A 364 16.19 31.78 37.75
N PHE A 365 16.58 32.55 36.72
CA PHE A 365 16.59 32.08 35.35
C PHE A 365 17.96 31.56 34.92
N LEU A 366 18.13 30.25 35.06
CA LEU A 366 19.30 29.48 34.67
C LEU A 366 18.85 28.27 33.84
N VAL A 367 19.76 27.65 33.10
CA VAL A 367 19.51 26.41 32.35
C VAL A 367 20.01 25.20 33.13
N ASP A 368 19.25 24.11 33.07
CA ASP A 368 19.63 22.85 33.71
C ASP A 368 20.58 22.09 32.78
N VAL A 369 21.81 21.88 33.22
CA VAL A 369 22.89 21.18 32.51
C VAL A 369 23.18 19.86 33.23
N PRO A 370 23.49 18.76 32.52
CA PRO A 370 23.97 17.54 33.14
C PRO A 370 25.13 17.82 34.11
N GLU A 371 25.05 17.26 35.32
CA GLU A 371 26.17 17.28 36.25
C GLU A 371 27.22 16.27 35.81
N LEU A 372 28.49 16.68 35.78
CA LEU A 372 29.63 15.84 35.40
C LEU A 372 30.51 15.58 36.63
N ASP A 373 31.03 14.37 36.74
CA ASP A 373 32.02 14.01 37.76
C ASP A 373 33.43 14.51 37.40
N ALA A 374 34.42 14.23 38.25
CA ALA A 374 35.80 14.64 38.03
C ALA A 374 36.43 14.07 36.74
N ASN A 375 35.85 13.01 36.18
CA ASN A 375 36.30 12.34 34.96
C ASN A 375 35.48 12.78 33.73
N GLY A 376 34.56 13.73 33.88
CA GLY A 376 33.68 14.21 32.80
C GLY A 376 32.48 13.32 32.53
N ASN A 377 32.21 12.31 33.37
CA ASN A 377 31.05 11.43 33.18
C ASN A 377 29.78 12.01 33.82
N LYS A 378 28.64 11.75 33.20
CA LYS A 378 27.31 12.15 33.67
C LYS A 378 26.99 11.52 35.04
N VAL A 379 26.65 12.34 36.02
CA VAL A 379 26.26 11.90 37.37
C VAL A 379 24.77 11.52 37.39
N TYR A 380 24.46 10.36 37.99
CA TYR A 380 23.09 9.87 38.14
C TYR A 380 22.66 9.86 39.61
N LYS A 381 21.41 10.25 39.86
CA LYS A 381 20.78 10.16 41.18
C LYS A 381 20.46 8.69 41.53
N PRO A 382 20.26 8.34 42.81
CA PRO A 382 19.92 6.96 43.22
C PRO A 382 18.69 6.36 42.53
N ASN A 383 17.76 7.19 42.05
CA ASN A 383 16.59 6.75 41.28
C ASN A 383 16.88 6.50 39.77
N GLY A 384 18.14 6.64 39.34
CA GLY A 384 18.59 6.47 37.96
C GLY A 384 18.24 7.65 37.04
N SER A 385 17.78 8.79 37.57
CA SER A 385 17.62 10.01 36.78
C SER A 385 18.93 10.81 36.72
N LEU A 386 19.19 11.47 35.59
CA LEU A 386 20.36 12.30 35.40
C LEU A 386 20.37 13.46 36.41
N SER A 387 21.47 13.64 37.14
CA SER A 387 21.66 14.81 37.99
C SER A 387 21.92 16.04 37.13
N LYS A 388 21.40 17.18 37.57
CA LYS A 388 21.47 18.43 36.82
C LYS A 388 21.86 19.57 37.74
N VAL A 389 22.75 20.42 37.24
CA VAL A 389 23.18 21.66 37.87
C VAL A 389 22.68 22.85 37.07
N LYS A 390 22.43 23.96 37.76
CA LYS A 390 21.99 25.19 37.10
C LYS A 390 23.19 26.01 36.65
N ARG A 391 23.22 26.38 35.37
CA ARG A 391 24.26 27.22 34.76
C ARG A 391 23.64 28.41 34.03
N GLN A 392 24.41 29.48 33.87
CA GLN A 392 24.03 30.59 33.00
C GLN A 392 24.11 30.14 31.53
N MET A 393 23.23 30.67 30.69
CA MET A 393 23.37 30.50 29.25
C MET A 393 24.62 31.23 28.75
N ALA A 394 25.22 30.69 27.70
CA ALA A 394 26.27 31.35 26.94
C ALA A 394 25.77 32.70 26.36
N PRO A 395 26.67 33.68 26.20
CA PRO A 395 26.32 34.97 25.60
C PRO A 395 25.78 34.79 24.18
N GLY A 396 24.93 35.72 23.76
CA GLY A 396 24.57 35.86 22.35
C GLY A 396 25.69 36.53 21.56
N THR A 397 25.44 36.77 20.27
CA THR A 397 26.36 37.53 19.41
C THR A 397 25.61 38.68 18.76
N PHE A 398 26.19 39.88 18.80
CA PHE A 398 25.72 41.05 18.06
C PHE A 398 26.11 40.95 16.56
N ALA A 399 25.56 41.83 15.73
CA ALA A 399 25.82 41.84 14.29
C ALA A 399 27.29 42.17 13.94
N ASP A 400 28.00 42.85 14.84
CA ASP A 400 29.42 43.18 14.74
C ASP A 400 30.34 42.05 15.26
N GLY A 401 29.77 40.92 15.70
CA GLY A 401 30.50 39.78 16.25
C GLY A 401 30.80 39.88 17.74
N THR A 402 30.48 40.98 18.41
CA THR A 402 30.75 41.14 19.85
C THR A 402 29.78 40.31 20.70
N PRO A 403 30.21 39.82 21.89
CA PRO A 403 29.34 39.04 22.75
C PRO A 403 28.23 39.90 23.37
N GLN A 404 27.01 39.40 23.31
CA GLN A 404 25.88 39.95 24.04
C GLN A 404 25.66 39.17 25.33
N GLU A 405 26.13 39.73 26.44
CA GLU A 405 25.88 39.17 27.77
C GLU A 405 24.39 39.16 28.09
N LEU A 406 23.88 37.99 28.49
CA LEU A 406 22.46 37.79 28.82
C LEU A 406 22.18 38.02 30.32
N TYR A 407 23.25 38.08 31.11
CA TYR A 407 23.24 38.28 32.55
C TYR A 407 23.99 39.57 32.89
N TYR A 408 23.59 40.22 33.97
CA TYR A 408 24.39 41.29 34.57
C TYR A 408 25.62 40.69 35.27
N PRO A 409 26.69 41.48 35.53
CA PRO A 409 27.83 41.03 36.33
C PRO A 409 27.45 40.50 37.72
N SER A 410 26.31 40.93 38.26
CA SER A 410 25.73 40.42 39.52
C SER A 410 25.15 39.00 39.41
N GLY A 411 25.06 38.44 38.20
CA GLY A 411 24.47 37.13 37.90
C GLY A 411 22.96 37.13 37.65
N GLN A 412 22.29 38.29 37.74
CA GLN A 412 20.87 38.41 37.42
C GLN A 412 20.64 38.37 35.90
N PHE A 413 19.71 37.54 35.42
CA PHE A 413 19.32 37.52 34.02
C PHE A 413 18.65 38.85 33.63
N LYS A 414 19.03 39.44 32.50
CA LYS A 414 18.57 40.78 32.06
C LYS A 414 17.10 40.84 31.67
N GLY A 415 16.51 39.71 31.24
CA GLY A 415 15.16 39.68 30.68
C GLY A 415 15.15 40.02 29.18
N MET A 416 14.23 39.41 28.44
CA MET A 416 14.14 39.59 26.97
C MET A 416 13.97 41.06 26.57
N ARG A 417 13.26 41.87 27.36
CA ARG A 417 13.04 43.28 27.03
C ARG A 417 14.36 44.05 26.94
N GLN A 418 15.24 43.86 27.92
CA GLN A 418 16.53 44.52 27.95
C GLN A 418 17.42 44.00 26.83
N ILE A 419 17.49 42.68 26.65
CA ILE A 419 18.29 42.03 25.58
C ILE A 419 17.86 42.51 24.19
N LEU A 420 16.55 42.68 23.95
CA LEU A 420 16.04 43.21 22.68
C LEU A 420 16.30 44.71 22.53
N THR A 421 16.18 45.48 23.62
CA THR A 421 16.51 46.92 23.61
C THR A 421 17.98 47.16 23.27
N GLU A 422 18.88 46.34 23.79
CA GLU A 422 20.31 46.35 23.44
C GLU A 422 20.55 46.06 21.94
N ARG A 423 19.61 45.39 21.26
CA ARG A 423 19.63 45.16 19.80
C ARG A 423 18.85 46.22 19.02
N GLY A 424 18.38 47.29 19.66
CA GLY A 424 17.55 48.33 19.03
C GLY A 424 16.10 47.91 18.76
N ILE A 425 15.63 46.80 19.35
CA ILE A 425 14.26 46.29 19.19
C ILE A 425 13.43 46.65 20.43
N HIS A 426 12.52 47.61 20.29
CA HIS A 426 11.64 48.02 21.38
C HIS A 426 10.41 47.12 21.49
N ALA A 427 10.42 46.19 22.44
CA ALA A 427 9.29 45.29 22.70
C ALA A 427 8.13 46.04 23.39
N LYS A 428 7.02 46.29 22.66
CA LYS A 428 5.77 46.79 23.24
C LYS A 428 5.17 45.76 24.19
N SER A 429 4.79 46.20 25.39
CA SER A 429 4.32 45.33 26.48
C SER A 429 3.10 44.51 26.04
N THR A 430 3.25 43.21 25.83
CA THR A 430 2.14 42.26 25.91
C THR A 430 2.63 40.91 26.41
N LYS A 431 1.89 40.35 27.38
CA LYS A 431 2.12 39.07 28.09
C LYS A 431 1.98 37.80 27.21
N LYS A 432 2.15 37.87 25.88
CA LYS A 432 2.05 36.69 25.02
C LYS A 432 3.44 36.19 24.65
N SER A 433 3.70 34.92 24.93
CA SER A 433 4.91 34.20 24.56
C SER A 433 5.27 34.51 23.10
N ALA A 434 6.37 35.23 22.89
CA ALA A 434 6.92 35.46 21.57
C ALA A 434 7.44 34.11 21.05
N ARG A 435 6.61 33.42 20.27
CA ARG A 435 7.05 32.31 19.43
C ARG A 435 7.84 32.96 18.29
N MET A 436 9.17 32.96 18.37
CA MET A 436 9.97 33.21 17.16
C MET A 436 9.62 32.08 16.19
N LYS A 437 8.92 32.44 15.10
CA LYS A 437 8.86 31.61 13.91
C LYS A 437 10.22 31.76 13.24
N ASN A 438 10.96 30.65 13.16
CA ASN A 438 12.07 30.53 12.22
C ASN A 438 11.52 30.51 10.80
#